data_AF-A0A374MWM8-F1
#
_entry.id   AF-A0A374MWM8-F1
#
_cell.length_a   1.000
_cell.length_b   1.000
_cell.length_c   1.000
_cell.angle_alpha   90.00
_cell.angle_beta   90.00
_cell.angle_gamma   90.00
#
_symmetry.space_group_name_H-M   'P 1'
#
loop_
_entity.id
_entity.type
_entity.pdbx_description
1 polymer ?
#
loop_
_entity_poly.entity_id
_entity_poly.type
_entity_poly.pdbx_seq_one_letter_code
_entity_poly.pdbx_strand_id
1 'polypeptide(L)' 'MNSATLKSIVLFLLNDVDVKTNENAIELFERWRKTTHYCVKDPLEVKWCLEYLNAMKSFNRDALKRTAIADGFISA' A
#
# COMPACT_ATOMS: atom_id res chain seq x y z
N MET A 1 6.49 1.34 11.59
CA MET A 1 5.47 0.46 10.96
C MET A 1 5.79 -1.03 11.14
N ASN A 2 4.82 -1.84 11.58
CA ASN A 2 5.02 -3.30 11.71
C ASN A 2 4.78 -4.04 10.38
N SER A 3 5.23 -5.31 10.31
CA SER A 3 5.13 -6.12 9.08
C SER A 3 3.68 -6.31 8.60
N ALA A 4 2.73 -6.47 9.51
CA ALA A 4 1.32 -6.68 9.16
C ALA A 4 0.67 -5.44 8.54
N THR A 5 1.00 -4.24 9.05
CA THR A 5 0.57 -2.96 8.44
C THR A 5 1.13 -2.81 7.03
N LEU A 6 2.43 -3.06 6.84
CA LEU A 6 3.06 -2.95 5.52
C LEU A 6 2.44 -3.96 4.53
N LYS A 7 2.22 -5.21 4.95
CA LYS A 7 1.53 -6.23 4.14
C LYS A 7 0.15 -5.77 3.72
N SER A 8 -0.64 -5.22 4.64
CA SER A 8 -1.99 -4.71 4.36
C SER A 8 -1.97 -3.58 3.31
N ILE A 9 -1.01 -2.66 3.40
CA ILE A 9 -0.84 -1.58 2.43
C ILE A 9 -0.46 -2.15 1.05
N VAL A 10 0.52 -3.06 0.99
CA VAL A 10 0.96 -3.67 -0.27
C VAL A 10 -0.19 -4.43 -0.95
N LEU A 11 -0.97 -5.20 -0.20
CA LEU A 11 -2.13 -5.92 -0.73
C LEU A 11 -3.20 -4.96 -1.28
N PHE A 12 -3.50 -3.88 -0.55
CA PHE A 12 -4.42 -2.84 -1.01
C PHE A 12 -3.96 -2.20 -2.32
N LEU A 13 -2.67 -1.83 -2.40
CA LEU A 13 -2.10 -1.25 -3.61
C LEU A 13 -2.13 -2.22 -4.80
N LEU A 14 -1.93 -3.52 -4.55
CA LEU A 14 -1.92 -4.56 -5.58
C LEU A 14 -3.29 -5.05 -6.03
N ASN A 15 -4.31 -4.99 -5.18
CA ASN A 15 -5.62 -5.57 -5.47
C ASN A 15 -6.73 -4.52 -5.64
N ASP A 16 -6.68 -3.41 -4.90
CA ASP A 16 -7.79 -2.45 -4.82
C ASP A 16 -7.52 -1.12 -5.54
N VAL A 17 -6.25 -0.81 -5.83
CA VAL A 17 -5.84 0.44 -6.48
C VAL A 17 -5.51 0.19 -7.95
N ASP A 18 -6.18 0.89 -8.87
CA ASP A 18 -5.90 0.82 -10.30
C ASP A 18 -4.55 1.48 -10.62
N VAL A 19 -3.80 0.91 -11.58
CA VAL A 19 -2.50 1.46 -12.04
C VAL A 19 -2.64 2.88 -12.61
N LYS A 20 -3.81 3.23 -13.14
CA LYS A 20 -4.16 4.55 -13.66
C LYS A 20 -4.82 5.45 -12.63
N THR A 21 -4.80 5.10 -11.35
CA THR A 21 -5.38 5.95 -10.32
C THR A 21 -4.73 7.34 -10.34
N ASN A 22 -5.55 8.37 -10.19
CA ASN A 22 -5.09 9.74 -9.93
C ASN A 22 -5.26 10.10 -8.44
N GLU A 23 -5.62 9.12 -7.60
CA GLU A 23 -5.75 9.32 -6.16
C GLU A 23 -4.41 9.75 -5.57
N ASN A 24 -4.42 10.83 -4.80
CA ASN A 24 -3.26 11.23 -4.01
C ASN A 24 -3.12 10.37 -2.76
N ALA A 25 -2.00 10.49 -2.05
CA ALA A 25 -1.71 9.64 -0.90
C ALA A 25 -2.71 9.78 0.26
N ILE A 26 -3.35 10.94 0.44
CA ILE A 26 -4.40 11.13 1.46
C ILE A 26 -5.66 10.36 1.05
N GLU A 27 -6.04 10.41 -0.22
CA GLU A 27 -7.20 9.67 -0.74
C GLU A 27 -6.98 8.16 -0.65
N LEU A 28 -5.79 7.67 -1.04
CA LEU A 28 -5.40 6.27 -0.89
C LEU A 28 -5.40 5.82 0.58
N PHE A 29 -4.93 6.68 1.50
CA PHE A 29 -4.93 6.39 2.93
C PHE A 29 -6.37 6.23 3.48
N GLU A 30 -7.26 7.17 3.16
CA GLU A 30 -8.66 7.11 3.60
C GLU A 30 -9.38 5.89 3.03
N ARG A 31 -9.10 5.54 1.77
CA ARG A 31 -9.65 4.35 1.14
C ARG A 31 -9.13 3.07 1.77
N TRP A 32 -7.81 2.94 1.96
CA TRP A 32 -7.20 1.81 2.65
C TRP A 32 -7.79 1.60 4.04
N ARG A 33 -7.94 2.68 4.82
CA ARG A 33 -8.51 2.66 6.17
C ARG A 33 -9.94 2.14 6.17
N LYS A 34 -10.76 2.54 5.19
CA LYS A 34 -12.15 2.07 5.02
C LYS A 34 -12.22 0.61 4.61
N THR A 35 -11.34 0.16 3.72
CA THR A 35 -11.38 -1.20 3.16
C THR A 35 -10.82 -2.25 4.11
N THR A 36 -9.76 -1.94 4.84
CA THR A 36 -9.02 -2.95 5.61
C THR A 36 -9.48 -3.08 7.05
N HIS A 37 -10.23 -2.10 7.56
CA HIS A 37 -10.61 -1.97 8.99
C HIS A 37 -9.40 -2.11 9.94
N TYR A 38 -8.19 -1.89 9.44
CA TYR A 38 -6.97 -2.18 10.16
C TYR A 38 -6.66 -1.05 11.14
N CYS A 39 -6.57 -1.37 12.43
CA CYS A 39 -6.32 -0.37 13.46
C CYS A 39 -4.80 -0.16 13.62
N VAL A 40 -4.28 0.90 13.00
CA VAL A 40 -2.89 1.31 13.12
C VAL A 40 -2.67 2.20 14.34
N LYS A 41 -1.59 1.92 15.07
CA LYS A 41 -1.18 2.70 16.24
C LYS A 41 -0.79 4.14 15.87
N ASP A 42 -0.18 4.32 14.70
CA ASP A 42 0.14 5.63 14.14
C ASP A 42 -0.32 5.71 12.67
N PRO A 43 -1.45 6.37 12.40
CA PRO A 43 -1.95 6.59 11.05
C PRO A 43 -1.03 7.45 10.16
N LEU A 44 -0.20 8.31 10.74
CA LEU A 44 0.71 9.17 9.98
C LEU A 44 1.81 8.37 9.31
N GLU A 45 2.31 7.29 9.94
CA GLU A 45 3.28 6.39 9.32
C GLU A 45 2.75 5.78 8.01
N VAL A 46 1.47 5.42 7.97
CA VAL A 46 0.82 4.85 6.76
C VAL A 46 0.70 5.92 5.69
N LYS A 47 0.23 7.12 6.06
CA LYS A 47 0.12 8.25 5.14
C LYS A 47 1.48 8.58 4.51
N TRP A 48 2.55 8.69 5.31
CA TRP A 48 3.90 8.95 4.81
C TRP A 48 4.42 7.85 3.90
N CYS A 49 4.11 6.57 4.20
CA CYS A 49 4.47 5.46 3.34
C CYS A 49 3.79 5.58 1.96
N LEU A 50 2.50 5.90 1.93
CA LEU A 50 1.75 6.14 0.69
C LEU A 50 2.25 7.39 -0.05
N GLU A 51 2.57 8.47 0.66
CA GLU A 51 3.18 9.68 0.08
C GLU A 51 4.53 9.39 -0.56
N TYR A 52 5.38 8.61 0.11
CA TYR A 52 6.67 8.19 -0.41
C TYR A 52 6.52 7.35 -1.68
N LEU A 53 5.65 6.35 -1.68
CA LEU A 53 5.38 5.50 -2.85
C LEU A 53 4.81 6.32 -4.02
N ASN A 54 3.91 7.27 -3.74
CA ASN A 54 3.33 8.16 -4.73
C ASN A 54 4.36 9.15 -5.31
N ALA A 55 5.18 9.77 -4.46
CA ALA A 55 6.21 10.72 -4.85
C ALA A 55 7.31 10.10 -5.71
N MET A 56 7.63 8.83 -5.47
CA MET A 56 8.61 8.11 -6.29
C MET A 56 8.13 7.86 -7.73
N LYS A 57 6.84 8.11 -8.06
CA LYS A 57 6.20 7.70 -9.33
C LYS A 57 6.47 6.22 -9.69
N SER A 58 6.92 5.44 -8.69
CA SER A 58 7.52 4.13 -8.83
C SER A 58 6.57 3.07 -8.30
N PHE A 59 5.27 3.27 -8.56
CA PHE A 59 4.28 2.20 -8.55
C PHE A 59 4.54 1.25 -9.72
N ASN A 60 5.77 0.75 -9.85
CA ASN A 60 6.05 -0.40 -10.68
C ASN A 60 5.39 -1.58 -9.97
N ARG A 61 4.12 -1.82 -10.33
CA ARG A 61 3.28 -2.86 -9.74
C ARG A 61 3.95 -4.22 -9.83
N ASP A 62 4.73 -4.46 -10.88
CA ASP A 62 5.50 -5.70 -11.04
C ASP A 62 6.63 -5.82 -10.02
N ALA A 63 7.31 -4.71 -9.67
CA ALA A 63 8.31 -4.72 -8.60
C ALA A 63 7.66 -4.99 -7.24
N LEU A 64 6.56 -4.31 -6.92
CA LEU A 64 5.77 -4.56 -5.70
C LEU A 64 5.28 -6.01 -5.63
N LYS A 65 4.76 -6.55 -6.73
CA LYS A 65 4.30 -7.94 -6.83
C LYS A 65 5.46 -8.92 -6.63
N ARG A 66 6.60 -8.71 -7.29
CA ARG A 66 7.79 -9.57 -7.13
C ARG A 66 8.33 -9.56 -5.70
N THR A 67 8.43 -8.39 -5.07
CA THR A 67 8.85 -8.29 -3.68
C THR A 67 7.84 -8.96 -2.75
N ALA A 68 6.53 -8.77 -2.99
CA ALA A 68 5.50 -9.44 -2.21
C ALA A 68 5.52 -10.97 -2.36
N ILE A 69 5.85 -11.50 -3.54
CA ILE A 69 6.07 -12.95 -3.73
C ILE A 69 7.34 -13.42 -3.01
N ALA A 70 8.44 -12.69 -3.14
CA ALA A 70 9.72 -13.04 -2.51
C ALA A 70 9.64 -13.08 -0.98
N ASP A 71 8.89 -12.14 -0.39
CA ASP A 71 8.66 -12.09 1.07
C ASP A 71 7.52 -13.03 1.53
N GLY A 72 6.93 -13.81 0.62
CA GLY A 72 5.86 -14.77 0.92
C GLY A 72 4.53 -14.15 1.30
N PHE A 73 4.27 -12.90 0.90
CA PHE A 73 3.02 -12.18 1.19
C PHE A 73 1.88 -12.64 0.29
N ILE A 74 2.20 -13.04 -0.94
CA ILE A 74 1.27 -13.57 -1.96
C ILE A 74 1.92 -14.75 -2.68
N SER A 75 1.12 -15.67 -3.22
CA SER A 75 1.62 -16.76 -4.06
C SER A 75 2.09 -16.24 -5.42
N ALA A 76 3.07 -16.93 -6.01
CA ALA A 76 3.58 -16.65 -7.35
C ALA A 76 2.51 -16.81 -8.44
#